data_AF-A0A967TWU7-F1
#
_entry.id   AF-A0A967TWU7-F1
#
_cell.length_a   1.000
_cell.length_b   1.000
_cell.length_c   1.000
_cell.angle_alpha   90.00
_cell.angle_beta   90.00
_cell.angle_gamma   90.00
#
_symmetry.space_group_name_H-M   'P 1'
#
loop_
_entity.id
_entity.type
_entity.pdbx_description
1 polymer ?
#
loop_
_entity_poly.entity_id
_entity_poly.type
_entity_poly.pdbx_seq_one_letter_code
_entity_poly.pdbx_strand_id
1 'polypeptide(L)' 'MVEPVIADILLIEAPEESDIVKPGHGESMDQVREKYGDPQQIMPAVGDPPITRWVYPEYTVYFEYNLVIYSVSD' A
#
# COMPACT_ATOMS: atom_id res chain seq x y z
N MET A 1 15.32 5.93 48.90
CA MET A 1 14.07 5.48 48.29
C MET A 1 13.51 6.69 47.57
N VAL A 2 13.66 6.76 46.25
CA VAL A 2 13.07 7.81 45.40
C VAL A 2 12.45 7.12 44.19
N GLU A 3 11.18 7.40 43.98
CA GLU A 3 10.26 6.84 43.00
C GLU A 3 10.52 7.40 41.58
N PRO A 4 9.93 6.79 40.52
CA PRO A 4 10.47 6.81 39.17
C PRO A 4 10.12 8.09 38.41
N VAL A 5 10.96 8.47 37.46
CA VAL A 5 10.60 9.46 36.44
C VAL A 5 10.04 8.70 35.25
N ILE A 6 8.71 8.64 35.16
CA ILE A 6 8.02 8.24 33.93
C ILE A 6 8.07 9.47 33.02
N ALA A 7 8.67 9.33 31.85
CA ALA A 7 8.72 10.41 30.87
C ALA A 7 7.32 10.59 30.26
N ASP A 8 6.74 11.77 30.44
CA ASP A 8 5.63 12.26 29.61
C ASP A 8 6.13 12.35 28.16
N ILE A 9 5.76 11.36 27.35
CA ILE A 9 5.95 11.42 25.90
C ILE A 9 4.87 12.37 25.36
N LEU A 10 5.34 13.45 24.75
CA LEU A 10 4.53 14.42 24.03
C LEU A 10 3.82 13.71 22.87
N LEU A 11 2.54 13.37 23.05
CA LEU A 11 1.69 12.80 22.01
C LEU A 11 1.34 13.91 21.02
N ILE A 12 2.21 14.14 20.05
CA ILE A 12 1.85 14.83 18.82
C ILE A 12 0.87 13.92 18.09
N GLU A 13 -0.42 14.25 18.17
CA GLU A 13 -1.46 13.72 17.30
C GLU A 13 -1.15 14.20 15.87
N ALA A 14 -0.26 13.49 15.18
CA ALA A 14 -0.24 13.50 13.73
C ALA A 14 -1.61 12.99 13.27
N PRO A 15 -2.25 13.62 12.27
CA PRO A 15 -3.47 13.06 11.71
C PRO A 15 -3.15 11.63 11.31
N GLU A 16 -4.06 10.74 11.64
CA GLU A 16 -3.98 9.30 11.41
C GLU A 16 -3.86 9.07 9.90
N GLU A 17 -2.65 9.20 9.35
CA GLU A 17 -2.29 8.68 8.04
C GLU A 17 -2.50 7.19 8.19
N SER A 18 -3.66 6.71 7.74
CA SER A 18 -4.02 5.31 7.70
C SER A 18 -2.77 4.54 7.25
N ASP A 19 -2.17 3.74 8.13
CA ASP A 19 -1.03 2.86 7.84
C ASP A 19 -1.51 1.75 6.88
N ILE A 20 -2.00 2.13 5.71
CA ILE A 20 -2.43 1.23 4.67
C ILE A 20 -1.14 0.68 4.09
N VAL A 21 -0.79 -0.52 4.56
CA VAL A 21 0.28 -1.31 3.98
C VAL A 21 -0.09 -1.54 2.53
N LYS A 22 0.74 -1.02 1.62
CA LYS A 22 0.55 -1.09 0.17
C LYS A 22 1.52 -2.11 -0.42
N PRO A 23 1.18 -2.71 -1.57
CA PRO A 23 2.11 -3.56 -2.30
C PRO A 23 3.43 -2.88 -2.59
N GLY A 24 4.51 -3.59 -2.29
CA GLY A 24 5.88 -3.16 -2.56
C GLY A 24 6.28 -3.43 -4.01
N HIS A 25 7.25 -2.66 -4.52
CA HIS A 25 7.82 -2.88 -5.85
C HIS A 25 8.36 -4.33 -5.98
N GLY A 26 8.02 -4.99 -7.08
CA GLY A 26 8.44 -6.36 -7.40
C GLY A 26 7.55 -7.47 -6.82
N GLU A 27 6.52 -7.15 -6.05
CA GLU A 27 5.52 -8.16 -5.66
C GLU A 27 4.73 -8.62 -6.89
N SER A 28 4.41 -9.92 -6.97
CA SER A 28 3.62 -10.46 -8.07
C SER A 28 2.12 -10.20 -7.86
N MET A 29 1.33 -10.12 -8.94
CA MET A 29 -0.13 -10.00 -8.87
C MET A 29 -0.77 -11.03 -7.92
N ASP A 30 -0.30 -12.28 -7.93
CA ASP A 30 -0.78 -13.34 -7.02
C ASP A 30 -0.44 -13.02 -5.55
N GLN A 31 0.77 -12.55 -5.27
CA GLN A 31 1.17 -12.17 -3.91
C GLN A 31 0.37 -10.97 -3.41
N VAL A 32 0.08 -10.01 -4.30
CA VAL A 32 -0.76 -8.87 -3.98
C VAL A 32 -2.18 -9.32 -3.65
N ARG A 33 -2.75 -10.20 -4.46
CA ARG A 33 -4.09 -10.74 -4.21
C ARG A 33 -4.17 -11.56 -2.94
N GLU A 34 -3.13 -12.35 -2.62
CA GLU A 34 -3.07 -13.15 -1.39
C GLU A 34 -2.97 -12.28 -0.13
N LYS A 35 -2.17 -11.21 -0.17
CA LYS A 35 -1.93 -10.34 1.00
C LYS A 35 -2.98 -9.26 1.20
N TYR A 36 -3.44 -8.65 0.10
CA TYR A 36 -4.30 -7.45 0.14
C TYR A 36 -5.72 -7.73 -0.35
N GLY A 37 -5.98 -8.94 -0.87
CA GLY A 37 -7.28 -9.33 -1.41
C GLY A 37 -7.51 -8.88 -2.84
N ASP A 38 -8.74 -9.11 -3.29
CA ASP A 38 -9.20 -8.72 -4.62
C ASP A 38 -9.33 -7.19 -4.77
N PRO A 39 -8.85 -6.61 -5.87
CA PRO A 39 -9.08 -5.21 -6.16
C PRO A 39 -10.56 -4.95 -6.46
N GLN A 40 -11.03 -3.73 -6.18
CA GLN A 40 -12.37 -3.29 -6.56
C GLN A 40 -12.54 -3.22 -8.08
N GLN A 41 -11.48 -2.84 -8.79
CA GLN A 41 -11.49 -2.77 -10.24
C GLN A 41 -10.14 -3.18 -10.82
N ILE A 42 -10.18 -3.99 -11.87
CA ILE A 42 -9.01 -4.31 -12.70
C ILE A 42 -9.18 -3.58 -14.03
N MET A 43 -8.21 -2.74 -14.36
CA MET A 43 -8.14 -2.08 -15.64
C MET A 43 -7.21 -2.84 -16.58
N PRO A 44 -7.60 -3.02 -17.86
CA PRO A 44 -6.83 -3.78 -18.81
C PRO A 44 -5.45 -3.16 -19.02
N ALA A 45 -4.49 -3.99 -19.40
CA ALA A 45 -3.16 -3.53 -19.73
C ALA A 45 -3.17 -2.56 -20.91
N VAL A 46 -2.39 -1.48 -20.82
CA VAL A 46 -2.21 -0.49 -21.89
C VAL A 46 -0.72 -0.28 -22.16
N GLY A 47 -0.33 -0.19 -23.43
CA GLY A 47 1.04 0.12 -23.87
C GLY A 47 1.93 -1.10 -24.09
N ASP A 48 3.19 -0.81 -24.45
CA ASP A 48 4.28 -1.77 -24.58
C ASP A 48 5.54 -1.13 -23.93
N PRO A 49 6.00 -1.59 -22.76
CA PRO A 49 5.53 -2.78 -22.02
C PRO A 49 4.11 -2.61 -21.45
N PRO A 50 3.37 -3.71 -21.26
CA PRO A 50 1.98 -3.68 -20.82
C PRO A 50 1.86 -3.26 -19.35
N ILE A 51 1.16 -2.14 -19.09
CA ILE A 51 0.88 -1.67 -17.74
C ILE A 51 -0.58 -1.95 -17.34
N THR A 52 -0.76 -2.84 -16.37
CA THR A 52 -2.05 -3.18 -15.77
C THR A 52 -2.28 -2.34 -14.52
N ARG A 53 -3.51 -1.88 -14.29
CA ARG A 53 -3.85 -1.06 -13.12
C ARG A 53 -4.94 -1.74 -12.28
N TRP A 54 -4.67 -1.93 -11.00
CA TRP A 54 -5.64 -2.43 -10.03
C TRP A 54 -6.03 -1.31 -9.07
N VAL A 55 -7.32 -1.12 -8.86
CA VAL A 55 -7.87 -0.09 -7.99
C VAL A 55 -8.40 -0.76 -6.73
N TYR A 56 -7.86 -0.34 -5.59
CA TYR A 56 -8.33 -0.65 -4.24
C TYR A 56 -9.07 0.57 -3.66
N PRO A 57 -9.80 0.42 -2.53
CA PRO A 57 -10.60 1.53 -2.00
C PRO A 57 -9.79 2.79 -1.65
N GLU A 58 -8.53 2.63 -1.22
CA GLU A 58 -7.68 3.72 -0.69
C GLU A 58 -6.38 3.92 -1.49
N TYR A 59 -6.12 3.07 -2.48
CA TYR A 59 -4.89 3.13 -3.28
C TYR A 59 -5.05 2.40 -4.61
N THR A 60 -4.12 2.66 -5.51
CA THR A 60 -4.05 2.06 -6.84
C THR A 60 -2.67 1.47 -7.07
N VAL A 61 -2.63 0.24 -7.59
CA VAL A 61 -1.41 -0.52 -7.86
C VAL A 61 -1.22 -0.66 -9.36
N TYR A 62 -0.01 -0.39 -9.81
CA TYR A 62 0.41 -0.50 -11.20
C TYR A 62 1.35 -1.68 -11.34
N PHE A 63 1.07 -2.50 -12.34
CA PHE A 63 1.85 -3.68 -12.66
C PHE A 63 2.41 -3.56 -14.07
N GLU A 64 3.68 -3.87 -14.24
CA GLU A 64 4.25 -4.19 -15.54
C GLU A 64 4.29 -5.72 -15.67
N TYR A 65 3.66 -6.26 -16.72
CA TYR A 65 3.38 -7.70 -16.82
C TYR A 65 2.61 -8.22 -15.59
N ASN A 66 3.30 -8.85 -14.64
CA ASN A 66 2.74 -9.39 -13.41
C ASN A 66 3.39 -8.83 -12.13
N LEU A 67 4.32 -7.88 -12.24
CA LEU A 67 5.08 -7.34 -11.12
C LEU A 67 4.63 -5.92 -10.79
N VAL A 68 4.49 -5.62 -9.50
CA VAL A 68 4.23 -4.26 -9.03
C VAL A 68 5.41 -3.37 -9.40
N ILE A 69 5.11 -2.27 -10.10
CA ILE A 69 6.08 -1.21 -10.38
C ILE A 69 5.80 0.04 -9.55
N TYR A 70 4.54 0.25 -9.13
CA TYR A 70 4.18 1.43 -8.35
C TYR A 70 2.85 1.28 -7.62
N SER A 71 2.74 1.92 -6.45
CA SER A 71 1.52 1.97 -5.63
C SER A 71 1.26 3.41 -5.21
N VAL A 72 0.07 3.94 -5.54
CA VAL A 72 -0.33 5.33 -5.31
C VAL A 72 -1.49 5.36 -4.33
N SER A 73 -1.39 6.14 -3.26
CA SER A 73 -2.57 6.47 -2.43
C SER A 73 -3.40 7.54 -3.10
N ASP A 74 -4.72 7.38 -3.05
CA ASP A 74 -5.66 8.43 -3.43
C ASP A 74 -5.70 9.54 -2.36
#